data_AF-A0A101H3G9-F1
#
_entry.id   AF-A0A101H3G9-F1
#
_cell.length_a   1.000
_cell.length_b   1.000
_cell.length_c   1.000
_cell.angle_alpha   90.00
_cell.angle_beta   90.00
_cell.angle_gamma   90.00
#
_symmetry.space_group_name_H-M   'P 1'
#
loop_
_entity.id
_entity.type
_entity.pdbx_description
1 polymer ?
#
loop_
_entity_poly.entity_id
_entity_poly.type
_entity_poly.pdbx_seq_one_letter_code
_entity_poly.pdbx_strand_id
1 'polypeptide(L)'
;CVNNLGGKVLMMDAKPDEVNEYVRKNTAEQYEIYPDFEFRGLHMLLAKPMLVGLKIKKKKIIMPFTKLCPKYGTVLYEIDAEDGDFEAIRSGLKRVE
;
A
#
# COMPACT_ATOMS: atom_id res chain seq x y z
N CYS A 1 12.30 3.02 -7.29
CA CYS A 1 12.55 2.81 -5.84
C CYS A 1 11.29 3.21 -5.09
N VAL A 2 10.87 2.49 -4.03
CA VAL A 2 9.69 2.88 -3.21
C VAL A 2 9.82 4.30 -2.64
N ASN A 3 11.05 4.77 -2.39
CA ASN A 3 11.29 6.14 -1.93
C ASN A 3 10.84 7.21 -2.97
N ASN A 4 10.74 6.84 -4.25
CA ASN A 4 10.28 7.74 -5.32
C ASN A 4 8.76 7.90 -5.32
N LEU A 5 8.01 7.03 -4.63
CA LEU A 5 6.56 7.17 -4.56
C LEU A 5 6.12 8.43 -3.81
N GLY A 6 7.03 9.05 -3.03
CA GLY A 6 6.74 10.26 -2.28
C GLY A 6 5.65 10.01 -1.22
N GLY A 7 6.04 9.82 0.03
CA GLY A 7 5.04 9.53 1.05
C GLY A 7 5.55 9.64 2.46
N LYS A 8 4.59 9.84 3.36
CA LYS A 8 4.83 9.81 4.79
C LYS A 8 4.84 8.36 5.26
N VAL A 9 5.89 7.98 5.98
CA VAL A 9 5.91 6.69 6.69
C VAL A 9 4.90 6.75 7.84
N LEU A 10 3.93 5.85 7.84
CA LEU A 10 2.95 5.67 8.90
C LEU A 10 3.39 4.62 9.92
N MET A 11 4.03 3.56 9.44
CA MET A 11 4.58 2.48 10.25
C MET A 11 5.89 1.97 9.65
N MET A 12 6.81 1.54 10.51
CA MET A 12 8.08 0.93 10.12
C MET A 12 8.25 -0.38 10.88
N ASP A 13 8.83 -1.38 10.23
CA ASP A 13 9.02 -2.73 10.79
C ASP A 13 7.72 -3.37 11.32
N ALA A 14 6.60 -3.07 10.66
CA ALA A 14 5.29 -3.58 11.05
C ALA A 14 5.11 -5.02 10.60
N LYS A 15 4.33 -5.77 11.38
CA LYS A 15 3.83 -7.08 10.94
C LYS A 15 2.69 -6.87 9.93
N PRO A 16 2.53 -7.75 8.94
CA PRO A 16 1.45 -7.62 7.96
C PRO A 16 0.04 -7.50 8.56
N ASP A 17 -0.22 -8.14 9.70
CA ASP A 17 -1.54 -8.10 10.33
C ASP A 17 -1.83 -6.73 10.95
N GLU A 18 -0.81 -6.05 11.50
CA GLU A 18 -0.91 -4.67 12.02
C GLU A 18 -1.18 -3.68 10.89
N VAL A 19 -0.53 -3.89 9.74
CA VAL A 19 -0.75 -3.11 8.53
C VAL A 19 -2.20 -3.26 8.05
N ASN A 20 -2.68 -4.50 7.96
CA ASN A 20 -4.04 -4.79 7.51
C ASN A 20 -5.08 -4.19 8.46
N GLU A 21 -4.86 -4.27 9.78
CA GLU A 21 -5.73 -3.67 10.78
C GLU A 21 -5.78 -2.14 10.65
N TYR A 22 -4.63 -1.50 10.44
CA TYR A 22 -4.57 -0.06 10.23
C TYR A 22 -5.35 0.35 8.97
N VAL A 23 -5.12 -0.33 7.85
CA VAL A 23 -5.81 -0.05 6.58
C VAL A 23 -7.33 -0.19 6.76
N ARG A 24 -7.79 -1.27 7.41
CA ARG A 24 -9.20 -1.50 7.72
C ARG A 24 -9.85 -0.37 8.49
N LYS A 25 -9.16 0.14 9.53
CA LYS A 25 -9.68 1.19 10.41
C LYS A 25 -9.65 2.59 9.77
N ASN A 26 -8.74 2.83 8.83
CA ASN A 26 -8.42 4.19 8.37
C ASN A 26 -8.83 4.49 6.92
N THR A 27 -9.38 3.51 6.20
CA THR A 27 -9.77 3.67 4.78
C THR A 27 -11.13 3.02 4.52
N ALA A 28 -11.97 3.70 3.74
CA ALA A 28 -13.32 3.22 3.42
C ALA A 28 -13.35 2.30 2.19
N GLU A 29 -12.27 2.27 1.41
CA GLU A 29 -12.17 1.49 0.18
C GLU A 29 -10.82 0.78 0.18
N GLN A 30 -10.83 -0.55 0.04
CA GLN A 30 -9.69 -1.40 0.32
C GLN A 30 -9.58 -2.51 -0.72
N TYR A 31 -8.35 -2.92 -1.00
CA TYR A 31 -8.01 -3.96 -1.96
C TYR A 31 -6.95 -4.88 -1.39
N GLU A 32 -7.00 -6.15 -1.78
CA GLU A 32 -5.91 -7.08 -1.50
C GLU A 32 -4.82 -6.89 -2.56
N ILE A 33 -3.62 -6.53 -2.11
CA ILE A 33 -2.42 -6.37 -2.94
C ILE A 33 -1.49 -7.56 -2.72
N TYR A 34 -1.00 -8.13 -3.81
CA TYR A 34 -0.15 -9.34 -3.82
C TYR A 34 1.31 -8.97 -4.12
N PRO A 35 2.28 -9.81 -3.70
CA PRO A 35 3.67 -9.66 -4.13
C PRO A 35 3.77 -9.55 -5.66
N ASP A 36 4.74 -8.76 -6.12
CA ASP A 36 5.07 -8.51 -7.53
C ASP A 36 4.02 -7.74 -8.35
N PHE A 37 2.90 -7.35 -7.74
CA PHE A 37 1.97 -6.40 -8.36
C PHE A 37 2.72 -5.15 -8.82
N GLU A 38 2.52 -4.72 -10.06
CA GLU A 38 3.17 -3.54 -10.60
C GLU A 38 2.31 -2.31 -10.33
N PHE A 39 2.87 -1.33 -9.61
CA PHE A 39 2.23 -0.04 -9.35
C PHE A 39 3.19 1.09 -9.69
N ARG A 40 2.79 1.98 -10.61
CA ARG A 40 3.64 3.07 -11.13
C ARG A 40 5.03 2.59 -11.59
N GLY A 41 5.10 1.46 -12.28
CA GLY A 41 6.36 0.85 -12.75
C GLY A 41 7.25 0.30 -11.62
N LEU A 42 6.72 0.15 -10.40
CA LEU A 42 7.39 -0.50 -9.28
C LEU A 42 6.71 -1.83 -8.98
N HIS A 43 7.49 -2.92 -8.96
CA HIS A 43 7.03 -4.19 -8.40
C HIS A 43 6.93 -4.10 -6.88
N MET A 44 5.75 -4.41 -6.36
CA MET A 44 5.44 -4.35 -4.95
C MET A 44 6.08 -5.54 -4.23
N LEU A 45 7.14 -5.24 -3.49
CA LEU A 45 7.75 -6.22 -2.60
C LEU A 45 6.86 -6.36 -1.38
N LEU A 46 6.32 -7.55 -1.15
CA LEU A 46 5.45 -7.85 -0.01
C LEU A 46 5.83 -9.22 0.56
N ALA A 47 5.87 -9.34 1.88
CA ALA A 47 6.13 -10.64 2.52
C ALA A 47 5.00 -11.66 2.32
N LYS A 48 3.76 -11.18 2.19
CA LYS A 48 2.53 -11.93 1.88
C LYS A 48 1.47 -10.95 1.35
N PRO A 49 0.36 -11.40 0.76
CA PRO A 49 -0.75 -10.52 0.43
C PRO A 49 -1.19 -9.68 1.63
N MET A 50 -1.44 -8.40 1.38
CA MET A 50 -1.78 -7.39 2.38
C MET A 50 -2.86 -6.46 1.83
N LEU A 51 -3.36 -5.53 2.65
CA LEU A 51 -4.34 -4.54 2.23
C LEU A 51 -3.67 -3.25 1.78
N VAL A 52 -4.14 -2.72 0.66
CA VAL A 52 -3.95 -1.32 0.25
C VAL A 52 -5.27 -0.59 0.43
N GLY A 53 -5.22 0.63 0.93
CA GLY A 53 -6.42 1.43 1.22
C GLY A 53 -6.44 2.74 0.45
N LEU A 54 -7.62 3.12 -0.06
CA LEU A 54 -7.81 4.37 -0.80
C LEU A 54 -8.52 5.42 0.07
N LYS A 55 -7.93 6.62 0.16
CA LYS A 55 -8.55 7.80 0.77
C LYS A 55 -8.95 8.79 -0.32
N ILE A 56 -10.01 8.47 -1.06
CA ILE A 56 -10.46 9.22 -2.26
C ILE A 56 -10.60 10.73 -2.00
N LYS A 57 -11.32 11.11 -0.94
CA LYS A 57 -11.53 12.53 -0.58
C LYS A 57 -10.23 13.29 -0.27
N LYS A 58 -9.20 12.59 0.21
CA LYS A 58 -7.91 13.18 0.57
C LYS A 58 -6.87 13.06 -0.55
N LYS A 59 -7.21 12.39 -1.66
CA LYS A 59 -6.25 12.03 -2.72
C LYS A 59 -5.00 11.33 -2.18
N LYS A 60 -5.18 10.37 -1.26
CA LYS A 60 -4.08 9.58 -0.68
C LYS A 60 -4.30 8.09 -0.86
N ILE A 61 -3.20 7.34 -0.93
CA ILE A 61 -3.18 5.88 -0.93
C ILE A 61 -2.37 5.40 0.28
N ILE A 62 -2.92 4.43 1.01
CA ILE A 62 -2.26 3.76 2.14
C ILE A 62 -1.65 2.47 1.62
N MET A 63 -0.35 2.49 1.37
CA MET A 63 0.37 1.48 0.59
C MET A 63 1.35 0.68 1.46
N PRO A 64 1.20 -0.65 1.58
CA PRO A 64 2.20 -1.50 2.21
C PRO A 64 3.39 -1.72 1.26
N PHE A 65 4.60 -1.80 1.80
CA PHE A 65 5.78 -2.22 1.05
C PHE A 65 6.82 -2.84 1.99
N THR A 66 7.29 -4.05 1.66
CA THR A 66 8.34 -4.75 2.40
C THR A 66 9.71 -4.40 1.84
N LYS A 67 10.55 -3.77 2.66
CA LYS A 67 11.95 -3.51 2.31
C LYS A 67 12.79 -4.76 2.59
N LEU A 68 13.55 -5.23 1.60
CA LEU A 68 14.43 -6.40 1.72
C LEU A 68 15.69 -6.16 2.60
N CYS A 69 15.81 -4.97 3.20
CA CYS A 69 16.90 -4.65 4.10
C CYS A 69 16.63 -5.21 5.50
N PRO A 70 17.60 -5.83 6.20
CA PRO A 70 17.40 -6.60 7.45
C PRO A 70 16.74 -5.87 8.63
N LYS A 71 16.59 -4.54 8.58
CA LYS A 71 16.14 -3.69 9.70
C LYS A 71 14.83 -2.93 9.45
N TYR A 72 14.18 -3.13 8.30
CA TYR A 72 13.06 -2.26 7.89
C TYR A 72 11.70 -2.98 7.81
N GLY A 73 11.69 -4.30 7.60
CA GLY A 73 10.47 -5.10 7.56
C GLY A 73 9.42 -4.56 6.58
N THR A 74 8.14 -4.68 6.94
CA THR A 74 7.05 -4.03 6.20
C THR A 74 6.89 -2.59 6.67
N VAL A 75 6.86 -1.69 5.70
CA VAL A 75 6.66 -0.26 5.90
C VAL A 75 5.29 0.10 5.33
N LEU A 76 4.51 0.88 6.08
CA LEU A 76 3.24 1.40 5.63
C LEU A 76 3.40 2.87 5.26
N TYR A 77 3.05 3.21 4.02
CA TYR A 77 3.16 4.56 3.49
C TYR A 77 1.79 5.21 3.31
N GLU A 78 1.72 6.52 3.54
CA GLU A 78 0.68 7.38 2.98
C GLU A 78 1.31 8.16 1.83
N ILE A 79 0.93 7.83 0.59
CA ILE A 79 1.42 8.48 -0.63
C ILE A 79 0.32 9.36 -1.24
N ASP A 80 0.71 10.42 -1.93
CA ASP A 80 -0.20 11.22 -2.76
C ASP A 80 -0.66 10.41 -3.96
N ALA A 81 -1.96 10.44 -4.25
CA ALA A 81 -2.52 9.83 -5.44
C ALA A 81 -2.28 10.75 -6.65
N GLU A 82 -1.75 10.17 -7.72
CA GLU A 82 -1.62 10.76 -9.05
C GLU A 82 -2.80 10.35 -9.92
N ASP A 83 -2.95 11.03 -11.05
CA ASP A 83 -4.01 10.73 -12.01
C ASP A 83 -3.89 9.28 -12.50
N GLY A 84 -5.00 8.53 -12.45
CA GLY A 84 -5.05 7.12 -12.87
C GLY A 84 -4.74 6.09 -11.77
N ASP A 85 -4.14 6.46 -10.64
CA ASP A 85 -3.74 5.46 -9.63
C ASP A 85 -4.91 4.69 -9.03
N PHE A 86 -5.99 5.39 -8.69
CA PHE A 86 -7.16 4.76 -8.10
C PHE A 86 -7.78 3.76 -9.06
N GLU A 87 -7.80 4.08 -10.36
CA GLU A 87 -8.30 3.19 -11.41
C GLU A 87 -7.37 2.00 -11.64
N ALA A 88 -6.05 2.20 -11.59
CA ALA A 88 -5.06 1.13 -11.67
C ALA A 88 -5.25 0.11 -10.52
N ILE A 89 -5.46 0.59 -9.29
CA ILE A 89 -5.72 -0.27 -8.13
C ILE A 89 -7.07 -0.98 -8.27
N ARG A 90 -8.13 -0.25 -8.64
CA ARG A 90 -9.49 -0.80 -8.81
C ARG A 90 -9.59 -1.88 -9.88
N SER A 91 -8.86 -1.72 -10.98
CA SER A 91 -8.87 -2.66 -12.10
C SER A 91 -7.90 -3.83 -11.91
N GLY A 92 -6.79 -3.60 -11.21
CA GLY A 92 -5.74 -4.60 -11.04
C GLY A 92 -5.89 -5.49 -9.81
N LEU A 93 -6.68 -5.10 -8.81
CA LEU A 93 -6.76 -5.80 -7.53
C LEU A 93 -8.19 -6.17 -7.14
N LYS A 94 -8.31 -7.22 -6.32
CA LYS A 94 -9.58 -7.66 -5.75
C LYS A 94 -10.01 -6.73 -4.61
N ARG A 95 -11.20 -6.15 -4.72
CA ARG A 95 -11.82 -5.36 -3.64
C ARG A 95 -12.15 -6.25 -2.43
N VAL A 96 -11.94 -5.72 -1.23
CA VAL A 96 -12.33 -6.35 0.03
C VAL A 96 -13.56 -5.62 0.59
N GLU A 97 -14.56 -6.39 1.04
CA GLU A 97 -15.81 -5.89 1.66
C GLU A 97 -15.63 -5.50 3.13
#